data_AF-X1PHB1-F1
#
_entry.id   AF-X1PHB1-F1
#
_cell.length_a   1.000
_cell.length_b   1.000
_cell.length_c   1.000
_cell.angle_alpha   90.00
_cell.angle_beta   90.00
_cell.angle_gamma   90.00
#
_symmetry.space_group_name_H-M   'P 1'
#
loop_
_entity.id
_entity.type
_entity.pdbx_description
1 polymer ?
#
loop_
_entity_poly.entity_id
_entity_poly.type
_entity_poly.pdbx_seq_one_letter_code
_entity_poly.pdbx_strand_id
1 'polypeptide(L)'
;MFKNIVKGTILFLVIFFIFSGGLFAAEPKEMNLSQAINLALENNLNLKIANLDLENAQIDYEKTKANNLLTESRYIQLQGDLGLLQAKDNYTQTRNEVIIDVVQKYLQLNQAEKNITANSKEAELEKNLLEEVKAQVKAGHKGSLDLLQQENKYNNAVFNLEKANDDYHQSFEEFKLELGLSNQEEEEF
;
A
#
# COMPACT_ATOMS: atom_id res chain seq x y z
N MET A 1 -21.88 -43.55 41.02
CA MET A 1 -20.58 -42.85 41.00
C MET A 1 -20.11 -42.48 39.58
N PHE A 2 -20.39 -43.29 38.55
CA PHE A 2 -19.99 -43.02 37.16
C PHE A 2 -20.64 -41.80 36.47
N LYS A 3 -21.83 -41.37 36.89
CA LYS A 3 -22.56 -40.27 36.23
C LYS A 3 -21.98 -38.87 36.52
N ASN A 4 -21.24 -38.71 37.62
CA ASN A 4 -20.59 -37.44 37.99
C ASN A 4 -19.18 -37.30 37.36
N ILE A 5 -18.54 -38.43 37.04
CA ILE A 5 -17.24 -38.45 36.34
C ILE A 5 -17.43 -38.01 34.88
N VAL A 6 -18.48 -38.50 34.20
CA VAL A 6 -18.79 -38.15 32.80
C VAL A 6 -19.15 -36.65 32.65
N LYS A 7 -19.83 -36.06 33.64
CA LYS A 7 -20.14 -34.61 33.64
C LYS A 7 -18.89 -33.75 33.87
N GLY A 8 -17.96 -34.20 34.71
CA GLY A 8 -16.68 -33.53 34.94
C GLY A 8 -15.77 -33.56 33.71
N THR A 9 -15.73 -34.68 32.98
CA THR A 9 -14.94 -34.81 31.74
C THR A 9 -15.52 -34.01 30.57
N ILE A 10 -16.85 -33.87 30.48
CA ILE A 10 -17.49 -33.02 29.46
C ILE A 10 -17.22 -31.54 29.74
N LEU A 11 -17.26 -31.11 31.01
CA LEU A 11 -16.94 -29.72 31.37
C LEU A 11 -15.47 -29.38 31.10
N PHE A 12 -14.56 -30.33 31.31
CA PHE A 12 -13.13 -30.14 31.05
C PHE A 12 -12.81 -30.07 29.54
N LEU A 13 -13.52 -30.84 28.70
CA LEU A 13 -13.36 -30.78 27.24
C LEU A 13 -13.89 -29.47 26.63
N VAL A 14 -14.95 -28.89 27.19
CA VAL A 14 -15.49 -27.59 26.74
C VAL A 14 -14.54 -26.44 27.13
N ILE A 15 -13.92 -26.50 28.31
CA ILE A 15 -12.93 -25.50 28.74
C ILE A 15 -11.64 -25.61 27.92
N PHE A 16 -11.22 -26.82 27.55
CA PHE A 16 -10.03 -27.01 26.70
C PHE A 16 -10.25 -26.51 25.26
N PHE A 17 -11.48 -26.57 24.75
CA PHE A 17 -11.83 -26.04 23.42
C PHE A 17 -11.91 -24.51 23.37
N ILE A 18 -12.19 -23.84 24.50
CA ILE A 18 -12.18 -22.37 24.58
C ILE A 18 -10.74 -21.84 24.70
N PHE A 19 -9.80 -22.62 25.23
CA PHE A 19 -8.41 -22.21 25.41
C PHE A 19 -7.47 -22.57 24.24
N SER A 20 -7.89 -23.41 23.29
CA SER A 20 -7.14 -23.71 22.07
C SER A 20 -7.38 -22.72 20.92
N GLY A 21 -8.25 -21.73 21.14
CA GLY A 21 -8.28 -20.51 20.33
C GLY A 21 -7.12 -19.62 20.71
N GLY A 22 -5.88 -20.08 20.50
CA GLY A 22 -4.75 -19.18 20.46
C GLY A 22 -5.10 -18.11 19.43
N LEU A 23 -5.39 -16.90 19.90
CA LEU A 23 -5.20 -15.71 19.09
C LEU A 23 -3.72 -15.72 18.73
N PHE A 24 -3.40 -16.38 17.62
CA PHE A 24 -2.38 -15.87 16.74
C PHE A 24 -2.91 -14.49 16.36
N ALA A 25 -2.56 -13.49 17.17
CA ALA A 25 -2.37 -12.15 16.65
C ALA A 25 -1.34 -12.36 15.54
N ALA A 26 -1.83 -12.58 14.32
CA ALA A 26 -1.02 -12.36 13.15
C ALA A 26 -0.55 -10.93 13.34
N GLU A 27 0.75 -10.75 13.58
CA GLU A 27 1.38 -9.45 13.32
C GLU A 27 0.77 -8.94 12.01
N PRO A 28 0.30 -7.68 11.95
CA PRO A 28 -0.29 -7.14 10.74
C PRO A 28 0.69 -7.43 9.62
N LYS A 29 0.34 -8.41 8.78
CA LYS A 29 1.24 -8.91 7.77
C LYS A 29 1.28 -7.81 6.75
N GLU A 30 2.42 -7.11 6.68
CA GLU A 30 2.68 -6.08 5.68
C GLU A 30 2.04 -6.50 4.35
N MET A 31 1.19 -5.61 3.84
CA MET A 31 0.42 -5.88 2.64
C MET A 31 1.36 -6.20 1.49
N ASN A 32 1.24 -7.39 0.91
CA ASN A 32 2.06 -7.76 -0.24
C ASN A 32 1.49 -7.16 -1.54
N LEU A 33 2.32 -7.10 -2.58
CA LEU A 33 1.94 -6.52 -3.88
C LEU A 33 0.65 -7.11 -4.46
N SER A 34 0.43 -8.42 -4.34
CA SER A 34 -0.79 -9.04 -4.87
C SER A 34 -2.03 -8.59 -4.11
N GLN A 35 -1.93 -8.40 -2.79
CA GLN A 35 -3.02 -7.88 -1.98
C GLN A 35 -3.30 -6.41 -2.34
N ALA A 36 -2.25 -5.60 -2.50
CA ALA A 36 -2.36 -4.21 -2.93
C ALA A 36 -3.07 -4.08 -4.29
N ILE A 37 -2.67 -4.89 -5.28
CA ILE A 37 -3.33 -4.91 -6.60
C ILE A 37 -4.80 -5.28 -6.47
N ASN A 38 -5.13 -6.34 -5.72
CA ASN A 38 -6.53 -6.76 -5.56
C ASN A 38 -7.37 -5.68 -4.87
N LEU A 39 -6.82 -5.03 -3.85
CA LEU A 39 -7.51 -3.98 -3.11
C LEU A 39 -7.77 -2.75 -4.00
N ALA A 40 -6.81 -2.35 -4.82
CA ALA A 40 -6.98 -1.28 -5.80
C ALA A 40 -8.00 -1.65 -6.88
N LEU A 41 -7.95 -2.88 -7.42
CA LEU A 41 -8.93 -3.34 -8.40
C LEU A 41 -10.37 -3.33 -7.86
N GLU A 42 -10.54 -3.46 -6.54
CA GLU A 42 -11.84 -3.36 -5.88
C GLU A 42 -12.23 -1.91 -5.56
N ASN A 43 -11.28 -1.07 -5.16
CA ASN A 43 -11.58 0.22 -4.53
C ASN A 43 -11.23 1.46 -5.33
N ASN A 44 -10.30 1.37 -6.29
CA ASN A 44 -9.78 2.50 -7.05
C ASN A 44 -10.90 3.27 -7.79
N LEU A 45 -10.93 4.58 -7.59
CA LEU A 45 -12.00 5.44 -8.10
C LEU A 45 -11.99 5.55 -9.62
N ASN A 46 -10.81 5.60 -10.25
CA ASN A 46 -10.70 5.68 -11.70
C ASN A 46 -11.24 4.41 -12.36
N LEU A 47 -10.94 3.24 -11.79
CA LEU A 47 -11.49 1.98 -12.29
C LEU A 47 -13.01 1.87 -12.09
N LYS A 48 -13.53 2.37 -10.98
CA LYS A 48 -14.99 2.45 -10.74
C LYS A 48 -15.68 3.34 -11.77
N ILE A 49 -15.10 4.50 -12.09
CA ILE A 49 -15.61 5.40 -13.13
C ILE A 49 -15.60 4.69 -14.50
N ALA A 50 -14.48 4.07 -14.88
CA ALA A 50 -14.39 3.33 -16.14
C ALA A 50 -15.39 2.17 -16.22
N ASN A 51 -15.68 1.50 -15.10
CA ASN A 51 -16.72 0.47 -15.05
C ASN A 51 -18.12 1.04 -15.29
N LEU A 52 -18.45 2.18 -14.68
CA LEU A 52 -19.73 2.86 -14.90
C LEU A 52 -19.88 3.32 -16.36
N ASP A 53 -18.81 3.79 -16.99
CA ASP A 53 -18.81 4.16 -18.41
C ASP A 53 -19.05 2.93 -19.31
N LEU A 54 -18.46 1.79 -18.98
CA LEU A 54 -18.71 0.53 -19.66
C LEU A 54 -20.17 0.07 -19.49
N GLU A 55 -20.74 0.15 -18.29
CA GLU A 55 -22.14 -0.17 -18.02
C GLU A 55 -23.09 0.75 -18.83
N ASN A 56 -22.80 2.05 -18.88
CA ASN A 56 -23.57 3.00 -19.70
C ASN A 56 -23.50 2.63 -21.18
N ALA A 57 -22.32 2.30 -21.71
CA ALA A 57 -22.15 1.88 -23.09
C ALA A 57 -22.89 0.56 -23.41
N GLN A 58 -22.96 -0.38 -22.45
CA GLN A 58 -23.77 -1.60 -22.60
C GLN A 58 -25.26 -1.29 -22.69
N ILE A 59 -25.76 -0.37 -21.85
CA ILE A 59 -27.16 0.08 -21.91
C ILE A 59 -27.45 0.74 -23.26
N ASP A 60 -26.57 1.61 -23.74
CA ASP A 60 -26.74 2.30 -25.01
C ASP A 60 -26.61 1.37 -26.23
N TYR A 61 -25.79 0.33 -26.12
CA TYR A 61 -25.74 -0.76 -27.09
C TYR A 61 -27.09 -1.48 -27.20
N GLU A 62 -27.69 -1.88 -26.08
CA GLU A 62 -28.99 -2.56 -26.08
C GLU A 62 -30.12 -1.65 -26.59
N LYS A 63 -30.10 -0.35 -26.26
CA LYS A 63 -31.03 0.63 -26.85
C LYS A 63 -30.87 0.74 -28.36
N THR A 64 -29.63 0.85 -28.85
CA THR A 64 -29.32 0.89 -30.28
C THR A 64 -29.84 -0.35 -30.99
N LYS A 65 -29.60 -1.52 -30.41
CA LYS A 65 -30.06 -2.81 -30.94
C LYS A 65 -31.59 -2.89 -30.99
N ALA A 66 -32.28 -2.47 -29.93
CA ALA A 66 -33.74 -2.44 -29.87
C ALA A 66 -34.34 -1.50 -30.93
N ASN A 67 -33.78 -0.29 -31.08
CA ASN A 67 -34.22 0.67 -32.09
C ASN A 67 -33.97 0.16 -33.52
N ASN A 68 -32.90 -0.61 -33.73
CA ASN A 68 -32.56 -1.18 -35.02
C ASN A 68 -33.43 -2.37 -35.44
N LEU A 69 -34.29 -2.90 -34.56
CA LEU A 69 -35.22 -3.99 -34.90
C LEU A 69 -36.25 -3.57 -35.95
N LEU A 70 -36.58 -2.28 -36.03
CA LEU A 70 -37.57 -1.76 -36.99
C LEU A 70 -36.94 -1.38 -38.34
N THR A 71 -35.66 -1.00 -38.34
CA THR A 71 -34.98 -0.48 -39.52
C THR A 71 -34.04 -1.50 -40.16
N GLU A 72 -33.62 -2.52 -39.42
CA GLU A 72 -32.68 -3.58 -39.83
C GLU A 72 -31.40 -3.03 -40.48
N SER A 73 -30.93 -1.86 -40.02
CA SER A 73 -29.78 -1.19 -40.60
C SER A 73 -28.46 -1.79 -40.10
N ARG A 74 -27.67 -2.33 -41.03
CA ARG A 74 -26.33 -2.83 -40.71
C ARG A 74 -25.38 -1.75 -40.20
N TYR A 75 -25.54 -0.52 -40.68
CA TYR A 75 -24.73 0.62 -40.22
C TYR A 75 -24.98 0.92 -38.74
N ILE A 76 -26.25 0.98 -38.32
CA ILE A 76 -26.63 1.24 -36.91
C ILE A 76 -26.09 0.13 -36.00
N GLN A 77 -26.18 -1.13 -36.44
CA GLN A 77 -25.63 -2.26 -35.71
C GLN A 77 -24.11 -2.11 -35.49
N LEU A 78 -23.34 -1.87 -36.57
CA LEU A 78 -21.90 -1.70 -36.50
C LEU A 78 -21.49 -0.52 -35.61
N GLN A 79 -22.26 0.57 -35.64
CA GLN A 79 -22.03 1.73 -34.78
C GLN A 79 -22.18 1.38 -33.30
N GLY A 80 -23.22 0.62 -32.93
CA GLY A 80 -23.42 0.13 -31.57
C GLY A 80 -22.31 -0.83 -31.14
N ASP A 81 -21.97 -1.81 -31.98
CA ASP A 81 -20.90 -2.78 -31.69
C ASP A 81 -19.56 -2.07 -31.46
N LEU A 82 -19.24 -1.07 -32.28
CA LEU A 82 -18.01 -0.27 -32.16
C LEU A 82 -17.99 0.52 -30.85
N GLY A 83 -19.09 1.17 -30.48
CA GLY A 83 -19.16 1.94 -29.23
C GLY A 83 -18.96 1.06 -27.99
N LEU A 84 -19.58 -0.13 -27.97
CA LEU A 84 -19.39 -1.09 -26.88
C LEU A 84 -17.95 -1.64 -26.85
N LEU A 85 -17.35 -1.91 -28.01
CA LEU A 85 -15.96 -2.36 -28.10
C LEU A 85 -15.00 -1.30 -27.55
N GLN A 86 -15.17 -0.04 -27.94
CA GLN A 86 -14.38 1.08 -27.44
C GLN A 86 -14.47 1.21 -25.92
N ALA A 87 -15.67 1.10 -25.35
CA ALA A 87 -15.84 1.16 -23.90
C ALA A 87 -15.15 -0.01 -23.16
N LYS A 88 -15.19 -1.22 -23.73
CA LYS A 88 -14.47 -2.39 -23.17
C LYS A 88 -12.95 -2.22 -23.22
N ASP A 89 -12.45 -1.68 -24.32
CA ASP A 89 -11.02 -1.38 -24.49
C ASP A 89 -10.58 -0.31 -23.49
N ASN A 90 -11.35 0.77 -23.35
CA ASN A 90 -11.07 1.82 -22.37
C ASN A 90 -11.05 1.28 -20.94
N TYR A 91 -12.06 0.48 -20.54
CA TYR A 91 -12.06 -0.17 -19.22
C TYR A 91 -10.82 -1.03 -19.00
N THR A 92 -10.42 -1.81 -20.01
CA THR A 92 -9.24 -2.69 -19.93
C THR A 92 -7.95 -1.88 -19.80
N GLN A 93 -7.84 -0.76 -20.53
CA GLN A 93 -6.72 0.17 -20.43
C GLN A 93 -6.63 0.76 -19.04
N THR A 94 -7.70 1.36 -18.52
CA THR A 94 -7.74 1.92 -17.15
C THR A 94 -7.41 0.87 -16.09
N ARG A 95 -7.94 -0.35 -16.24
CA ARG A 95 -7.61 -1.46 -15.33
C ARG A 95 -6.10 -1.76 -15.32
N ASN A 96 -5.47 -1.80 -16.49
CA ASN A 96 -4.04 -2.08 -16.59
C ASN A 96 -3.19 -0.91 -16.05
N GLU A 97 -3.61 0.33 -16.29
CA GLU A 97 -2.98 1.54 -15.74
C GLU A 97 -3.00 1.50 -14.20
N VAL A 98 -4.16 1.24 -13.58
CA VAL A 98 -4.27 1.08 -12.13
C VAL A 98 -3.32 0.00 -11.60
N ILE A 99 -3.21 -1.15 -12.27
CA ILE A 99 -2.26 -2.20 -11.85
C ILE A 99 -0.80 -1.68 -11.91
N ILE A 100 -0.43 -0.98 -12.97
CA ILE A 100 0.90 -0.42 -13.14
C ILE A 100 1.18 0.62 -12.05
N ASP A 101 0.24 1.51 -11.77
CA ASP A 101 0.38 2.59 -10.80
C ASP A 101 0.53 2.01 -9.39
N VAL A 102 -0.28 1.02 -9.01
CA VAL A 102 -0.15 0.31 -7.72
C VAL A 102 1.23 -0.34 -7.59
N VAL A 103 1.72 -1.01 -8.63
CA VAL A 103 3.05 -1.63 -8.61
C VAL A 103 4.13 -0.56 -8.41
N GLN A 104 4.04 0.57 -9.11
CA GLN A 104 5.00 1.67 -8.98
C GLN A 104 4.98 2.27 -7.57
N LYS A 105 3.80 2.58 -7.03
CA LYS A 105 3.65 3.12 -5.67
C LYS A 105 4.13 2.17 -4.60
N TYR A 106 3.85 0.88 -4.73
CA TYR A 106 4.34 -0.15 -3.82
C TYR A 106 5.88 -0.21 -3.81
N LEU A 107 6.51 -0.18 -4.98
CA LEU A 107 7.97 -0.19 -5.08
C LEU A 107 8.60 1.10 -4.55
N GLN A 108 7.95 2.25 -4.77
CA GLN A 108 8.38 3.55 -4.22
C GLN A 108 8.35 3.54 -2.69
N LEU A 109 7.27 3.05 -2.08
CA LEU A 109 7.13 2.92 -0.63
C LEU A 109 8.23 2.03 -0.04
N ASN A 110 8.44 0.83 -0.61
CA ASN A 110 9.49 -0.08 -0.17
C ASN A 110 10.91 0.52 -0.32
N GLN A 111 11.12 1.36 -1.34
CA GLN A 111 12.40 2.05 -1.53
C GLN A 111 12.59 3.15 -0.48
N ALA A 112 11.54 3.91 -0.15
CA ALA A 112 11.58 4.92 0.89
C ALA A 112 11.88 4.31 2.27
N GLU A 113 11.28 3.16 2.59
CA GLU A 113 11.56 2.41 3.82
C GLU A 113 13.03 1.96 3.92
N LYS A 114 13.58 1.44 2.83
CA LYS A 114 15.02 1.10 2.75
C LYS A 114 15.91 2.33 2.90
N ASN A 115 15.49 3.47 2.38
CA ASN A 115 16.21 4.73 2.52
C ASN A 115 16.21 5.19 3.98
N ILE A 116 15.11 5.05 4.73
CA ILE A 116 15.07 5.31 6.18
C ILE A 116 16.11 4.44 6.88
N THR A 117 16.12 3.13 6.58
CA THR A 117 17.07 2.19 7.19
C THR A 117 18.52 2.58 6.93
N ALA A 118 18.84 2.99 5.71
CA ALA A 118 20.19 3.43 5.34
C ALA A 118 20.60 4.73 6.06
N ASN A 119 19.74 5.75 6.04
CA ASN A 119 20.02 7.03 6.70
C ASN A 119 20.06 6.90 8.23
N SER A 120 19.29 5.98 8.81
CA SER A 120 19.31 5.67 10.25
C SER A 120 20.67 5.13 10.66
N LYS A 121 21.21 4.17 9.90
CA LYS A 121 22.55 3.63 10.13
C LYS A 121 23.65 4.67 9.93
N GLU A 122 23.52 5.54 8.94
CA GLU A 122 24.47 6.63 8.69
C GLU A 122 24.47 7.63 9.85
N ALA A 123 23.30 8.04 10.34
CA ALA A 123 23.18 8.93 11.49
C ALA A 123 23.77 8.30 12.76
N GLU A 124 23.58 7.00 12.97
CA GLU A 124 24.19 6.26 14.08
C GLU A 124 25.73 6.20 13.95
N LEU A 125 26.25 5.93 12.76
CA LEU A 125 27.69 5.93 12.49
C LEU A 125 28.32 7.30 12.77
N GLU A 126 27.76 8.37 12.20
CA GLU A 126 28.28 9.73 12.35
C GLU A 126 28.18 10.23 13.80
N LYS A 127 27.17 9.77 14.56
CA LYS A 127 27.08 9.98 16.00
C LYS A 127 28.24 9.33 16.75
N ASN A 128 28.53 8.06 16.46
CA ASN A 128 29.62 7.33 17.10
C ASN A 128 30.99 7.95 16.79
N LEU A 129 31.20 8.36 15.53
CA LEU A 129 32.41 9.08 15.12
C LEU A 129 32.52 10.45 15.79
N LEU A 130 31.40 11.17 15.98
CA LEU A 130 31.40 12.43 16.71
C LEU A 130 31.84 12.23 18.18
N GLU A 131 31.38 11.18 18.84
CA GLU A 131 31.82 10.86 20.21
C GLU A 131 33.31 10.49 20.27
N GLU A 132 33.83 9.78 19.27
CA GLU A 132 35.27 9.51 19.14
C GLU A 132 36.08 10.80 18.98
N VAL A 133 35.67 11.68 18.06
CA VAL A 133 36.36 12.95 17.81
C VAL A 133 36.33 13.85 19.06
N LYS A 134 35.20 13.92 19.77
CA LYS A 134 35.12 14.63 21.06
C LYS A 134 36.13 14.09 22.08
N ALA A 135 36.31 12.77 22.15
CA ALA A 135 37.30 12.16 23.04
C ALA A 135 38.75 12.51 22.63
N GLN A 136 39.05 12.46 21.33
CA GLN A 136 40.37 12.81 20.78
C GLN A 136 40.72 14.29 20.99
N VAL A 137 39.74 15.20 20.87
CA VAL A 137 39.93 16.63 21.17
C VAL A 137 40.19 16.85 22.66
N LYS A 138 39.46 16.18 23.56
CA LYS A 138 39.72 16.23 25.01
C LYS A 138 41.13 15.74 25.36
N ALA A 139 41.64 14.74 24.65
CA ALA A 139 43.00 14.23 24.80
C ALA A 139 44.07 15.11 24.11
N GLY A 140 43.68 16.16 23.38
CA GLY A 140 44.59 17.05 22.66
C GLY A 140 45.14 16.47 21.34
N HIS A 141 44.61 15.34 20.86
CA HIS A 141 45.04 14.71 19.60
C HIS A 141 44.40 15.31 18.35
N LYS A 142 43.26 15.99 18.49
CA LYS A 142 42.54 16.68 17.41
C LYS A 142 42.19 18.11 17.80
N GLY A 143 41.93 18.95 16.81
CA GLY A 143 41.58 20.36 17.00
C GLY A 143 40.08 20.63 16.89
N SER A 144 39.67 21.88 17.20
CA SER A 144 38.28 22.31 17.09
C SER A 144 37.74 22.27 15.65
N LEU A 145 38.62 22.38 14.65
CA LEU A 145 38.22 22.25 13.24
C LEU A 145 37.72 20.83 12.93
N ASP A 146 38.43 19.80 13.42
CA ASP A 146 38.03 18.40 13.23
C ASP A 146 36.68 18.13 13.91
N LEU A 147 36.48 18.69 15.12
CA LEU A 147 35.21 18.59 15.83
C LEU A 147 34.06 19.21 15.04
N LEU A 148 34.24 20.45 14.58
CA LEU A 148 33.20 21.18 13.84
C LEU A 148 32.85 20.47 12.52
N GLN A 149 33.84 19.93 11.82
CA GLN A 149 33.61 19.14 10.61
C GLN A 149 32.79 17.88 10.90
N GLN A 150 33.10 17.19 11.98
CA GLN A 150 32.37 15.98 12.38
C GLN A 150 30.96 16.29 12.88
N GLU A 151 30.76 17.39 13.60
CA GLU A 151 29.43 17.88 14.00
C GLU A 151 28.55 18.20 12.78
N ASN A 152 29.11 18.85 11.76
CA ASN A 152 28.40 19.12 10.51
C ASN A 152 27.98 17.83 9.80
N LYS A 153 28.85 16.81 9.73
CA LYS A 153 28.51 15.51 9.14
C LYS A 153 27.36 14.83 9.87
N TYR A 154 27.43 14.78 11.21
CA TYR A 154 26.36 14.22 12.02
C TYR A 154 25.03 14.98 11.83
N ASN A 155 25.05 16.30 11.86
CA ASN A 155 23.85 17.11 11.64
C ASN A 155 23.25 16.88 10.24
N ASN A 156 24.09 16.75 9.21
CA ASN A 156 23.63 16.42 7.86
C ASN A 156 23.02 15.01 7.78
N ALA A 157 23.60 14.03 8.46
CA ALA A 157 23.08 12.67 8.50
C ALA A 157 21.70 12.61 9.20
N VAL A 158 21.53 13.33 10.31
CA VAL A 158 20.23 13.47 11.00
C VAL A 158 19.21 14.17 10.11
N PHE A 159 19.58 15.26 9.43
CA PHE A 159 18.70 15.95 8.48
C PHE A 159 18.26 15.03 7.33
N ASN A 160 19.17 14.23 6.77
CA ASN A 160 18.84 13.30 5.69
C ASN A 160 17.93 12.16 6.17
N LEU A 161 18.08 11.69 7.41
CA LEU A 161 17.14 10.75 8.02
C LEU A 161 15.74 11.35 8.15
N GLU A 162 15.63 12.58 8.64
CA GLU A 162 14.33 13.25 8.74
C GLU A 162 13.67 13.37 7.37
N LYS A 163 14.41 13.82 6.36
CA LYS A 163 13.93 13.88 4.98
C LYS A 163 13.47 12.51 4.47
N ALA A 164 14.18 11.43 4.79
CA ALA A 164 13.79 10.08 4.39
C ALA A 164 12.48 9.64 5.04
N ASN A 165 12.21 10.04 6.29
CA ASN A 165 10.93 9.79 6.95
C ASN A 165 9.80 10.59 6.27
N ASP A 166 10.02 11.87 5.96
CA ASP A 166 9.03 12.69 5.24
C ASP A 166 8.71 12.09 3.86
N ASP A 167 9.74 11.69 3.10
CA ASP A 167 9.58 11.06 1.78
C ASP A 167 8.77 9.73 1.88
N TYR A 168 8.97 8.95 2.95
CA TYR A 168 8.19 7.74 3.22
C TYR A 168 6.74 8.06 3.53
N HIS A 169 6.46 9.03 4.42
CA HIS A 169 5.10 9.44 4.75
C HIS A 169 4.34 9.90 3.51
N GLN A 170 4.98 10.71 2.66
CA GLN A 170 4.39 11.11 1.38
C GLN A 170 4.11 9.88 0.49
N SER A 171 5.07 8.98 0.34
CA SER A 171 4.91 7.77 -0.48
C SER A 171 3.78 6.87 0.04
N PHE A 172 3.60 6.81 1.36
CA PHE A 172 2.55 6.02 2.00
C PHE A 172 1.16 6.59 1.73
N GLU A 173 0.99 7.91 1.84
CA GLU A 173 -0.29 8.57 1.52
C GLU A 173 -0.65 8.44 0.03
N GLU A 174 0.34 8.60 -0.86
CA GLU A 174 0.14 8.38 -2.30
C GLU A 174 -0.25 6.94 -2.61
N PHE A 175 0.35 5.96 -1.92
CA PHE A 175 -0.01 4.55 -2.06
C PHE A 175 -1.44 4.28 -1.56
N LYS A 176 -1.83 4.80 -0.39
CA LYS A 176 -3.21 4.69 0.12
C LYS A 176 -4.24 5.27 -0.84
N LEU A 177 -3.94 6.43 -1.43
CA LEU A 177 -4.81 7.05 -2.42
C LEU A 177 -5.02 6.14 -3.63
N GLU A 178 -3.95 5.55 -4.14
CA GLU A 178 -4.00 4.63 -5.29
C GLU A 178 -4.81 3.36 -5.00
N LEU A 179 -4.74 2.87 -3.76
CA LEU A 179 -5.55 1.75 -3.27
C LEU A 179 -7.04 2.12 -3.07
N GLY A 180 -7.40 3.40 -3.15
CA GLY A 180 -8.76 3.89 -2.90
C GLY A 180 -9.12 3.97 -1.41
N LEU A 181 -8.12 4.10 -0.52
CA LEU A 181 -8.30 4.12 0.94
C LEU A 181 -8.36 5.53 1.54
N SER A 182 -8.32 6.60 0.72
CA SER A 182 -8.20 7.99 1.22
C SER A 182 -9.37 8.49 2.08
N ASN A 183 -10.46 7.72 2.19
CA ASN A 183 -11.67 8.09 2.92
C ASN A 183 -11.92 7.23 4.16
N GLN A 184 -11.01 6.31 4.50
CA GLN A 184 -11.07 5.58 5.76
C GLN A 184 -10.20 6.34 6.75
N GLU A 185 -10.87 6.92 7.76
CA GLU A 185 -10.21 7.46 8.96
C GLU A 185 -9.15 6.46 9.42
N GLU A 186 -8.00 7.00 9.82
CA GLU A 186 -6.82 6.35 10.38
C GLU A 186 -7.13 5.06 11.18
N GLU A 187 -7.35 3.93 10.51
CA GLU A 187 -7.25 2.61 11.12
C GLU A 187 -5.89 2.05 10.70
N GLU A 188 -5.02 1.96 11.71
CA GLU A 188 -3.65 1.45 11.65
C GLU A 188 -3.53 0.23 10.74
N PHE A 189 -2.76 0.37 9.65
CA PHE A 189 -2.24 -0.72 8.83
C PHE A 189 -0.73 -0.84 9.03
#